data_AF-A0A7S4I2Y5-F1
#
_entry.id   AF-A0A7S4I2Y5-F1
#
_cell.length_a   1.000
_cell.length_b   1.000
_cell.length_c   1.000
_cell.angle_alpha   90.00
_cell.angle_beta   90.00
_cell.angle_gamma   90.00
#
_symmetry.space_group_name_H-M   'P 1'
#
loop_
_entity.id
_entity.type
_entity.pdbx_description
1 polymer ?
#
loop_
_entity_poly.entity_id
_entity_poly.type
_entity_poly.pdbx_seq_one_letter_code
_entity_poly.pdbx_strand_id
1 'polypeptide(L)'
;GTHDLDTVKAPFKYTAKPPRDINFVALAQEQSMDAVDLFDHYRGSNSPIKKFLPIIENSPVYPVVMDAEDRVLSLPPIINGNHSRISVDTKNVLIECTATDLTKGNIVLNTVIAMFSEYSSTPFSVEPMVVKYPKPHPPSV
;
A
#
# COMPACT_ATOMS: atom_id res chain seq x y z
N GLY A 1 -0.73 1.34 -3.88
CA GLY A 1 -1.85 0.51 -3.40
C GLY A 1 -3.16 1.20 -3.66
N THR A 2 -4.23 0.43 -3.82
CA THR A 2 -5.61 0.92 -3.80
C THR A 2 -6.34 0.18 -2.70
N HIS A 3 -7.07 0.91 -1.88
CA HIS A 3 -7.63 0.43 -0.62
C HIS A 3 -9.07 0.92 -0.45
N ASP A 4 -9.93 0.08 0.10
CA ASP A 4 -11.26 0.50 0.55
C ASP A 4 -11.09 1.41 1.78
N LEU A 5 -11.31 2.71 1.60
CA LEU A 5 -11.12 3.72 2.64
C LEU A 5 -12.07 3.50 3.82
N ASP A 6 -13.26 2.93 3.58
CA ASP A 6 -14.29 2.75 4.61
C ASP A 6 -13.92 1.64 5.61
N THR A 7 -12.90 0.83 5.29
CA THR A 7 -12.42 -0.27 6.15
C THR A 7 -11.25 0.14 7.06
N VAL A 8 -10.55 1.23 6.74
CA VAL A 8 -9.30 1.65 7.39
C VAL A 8 -9.45 2.94 8.19
N LYS A 9 -8.51 3.24 9.10
CA LYS A 9 -8.60 4.43 9.97
C LYS A 9 -7.40 5.37 9.86
N ALA A 10 -7.64 6.61 9.47
CA ALA A 10 -6.62 7.66 9.48
C ALA A 10 -6.21 8.05 10.93
N PRO A 11 -4.99 8.57 11.18
CA PRO A 11 -3.92 8.83 10.21
C PRO A 11 -3.22 7.56 9.72
N PHE A 12 -2.76 7.59 8.47
CA PHE A 12 -1.94 6.52 7.88
C PHE A 12 -0.45 6.79 8.06
N LYS A 13 0.33 5.71 8.15
CA LYS A 13 1.78 5.78 8.34
C LYS A 13 2.49 4.89 7.32
N TYR A 14 3.47 5.47 6.63
CA TYR A 14 4.47 4.74 5.87
C TYR A 14 5.75 4.62 6.71
N THR A 15 6.21 3.40 6.97
CA THR A 15 7.38 3.14 7.83
C THR A 15 8.08 1.85 7.41
N ALA A 16 9.13 1.46 8.12
CA ALA A 16 9.82 0.19 7.89
C ALA A 16 9.94 -0.58 9.21
N LYS A 17 9.67 -1.89 9.18
CA LYS A 17 9.73 -2.78 10.35
C LYS A 17 10.52 -4.06 10.03
N PRO A 18 11.12 -4.73 11.03
CA PRO A 18 11.66 -6.07 10.84
C PRO A 18 10.59 -7.01 10.27
N PRO A 19 10.92 -7.92 9.33
CA PRO A 19 9.93 -8.77 8.67
C PRO A 19 9.06 -9.61 9.63
N ARG A 20 9.65 -10.10 10.73
CA ARG A 20 8.94 -10.84 11.79
C ARG A 20 7.91 -10.01 12.54
N ASP A 21 8.03 -8.68 12.52
CA ASP A 21 7.13 -7.75 13.23
C ASP A 21 5.97 -7.28 12.33
N ILE A 22 5.87 -7.77 11.10
CA ILE A 22 4.82 -7.40 10.14
C ILE A 22 3.88 -8.59 9.97
N ASN A 23 2.81 -8.64 10.76
CA ASN A 23 1.79 -9.68 10.71
C ASN A 23 0.50 -9.15 10.08
N PHE A 24 0.03 -9.81 9.01
CA PHE A 24 -1.24 -9.46 8.37
C PHE A 24 -1.76 -10.58 7.46
N VAL A 25 -3.04 -10.48 7.10
CA VAL A 25 -3.64 -11.33 6.07
C VAL A 25 -3.38 -10.68 4.71
N ALA A 26 -2.50 -11.28 3.90
CA ALA A 26 -2.21 -10.82 2.55
C ALA A 26 -3.42 -11.00 1.62
N LEU A 27 -3.49 -10.21 0.54
CA LEU A 27 -4.58 -10.27 -0.43
C LEU A 27 -4.82 -11.70 -0.95
N ALA A 28 -6.08 -12.11 -0.96
CA ALA A 28 -6.52 -13.46 -1.36
C ALA A 28 -5.92 -14.60 -0.51
N GLN A 29 -5.49 -14.30 0.71
CA GLN A 29 -5.16 -15.30 1.75
C GLN A 29 -6.22 -15.26 2.86
N GLU A 30 -6.30 -16.34 3.63
CA GLU A 30 -7.25 -16.47 4.75
C GLU A 30 -6.56 -16.36 6.12
N GLN A 31 -5.27 -16.67 6.20
CA GLN A 31 -4.52 -16.71 7.44
C GLN A 31 -3.55 -15.54 7.54
N SER A 32 -3.35 -15.04 8.76
CA SER A 32 -2.32 -14.05 9.04
C SER A 32 -0.95 -14.73 9.03
N MET A 33 0.02 -14.10 8.37
CA MET A 33 1.41 -14.54 8.35
C MET A 33 2.31 -13.35 8.67
N ASP A 34 3.46 -13.62 9.27
CA ASP A 34 4.53 -12.63 9.30
C ASP A 34 5.18 -12.51 7.90
N ALA A 35 5.93 -11.44 7.65
CA ALA A 35 6.49 -11.22 6.32
C ALA A 35 7.58 -12.26 5.94
N VAL A 36 8.21 -12.94 6.90
CA VAL A 36 9.14 -14.04 6.60
C VAL A 36 8.38 -15.25 6.07
N ASP A 37 7.35 -15.66 6.80
CA ASP A 37 6.53 -16.81 6.44
C ASP A 37 5.75 -16.55 5.14
N LEU A 38 5.31 -15.31 4.92
CA LEU A 38 4.68 -14.87 3.67
C LEU A 38 5.64 -14.96 2.48
N PHE A 39 6.91 -14.61 2.66
CA PHE A 39 7.92 -14.72 1.60
C PHE A 39 8.22 -16.18 1.28
N ASP A 40 8.33 -17.04 2.29
CA ASP A 40 8.50 -18.48 2.12
C ASP A 40 7.32 -19.11 1.38
N HIS A 41 6.09 -18.72 1.75
CA HIS A 41 4.86 -19.12 1.06
C HIS A 41 4.91 -18.75 -0.43
N TYR A 42 5.21 -17.49 -0.76
CA TYR A 42 5.28 -17.08 -2.17
C TYR A 42 6.44 -17.74 -2.92
N ARG A 43 7.59 -17.96 -2.28
CA ARG A 43 8.74 -18.64 -2.88
C ARG A 43 8.43 -20.10 -3.24
N GLY A 44 7.68 -20.80 -2.39
CA GLY A 44 7.22 -22.18 -2.62
C GLY A 44 6.04 -22.30 -3.59
N SER A 45 5.34 -21.19 -3.88
CA SER A 45 4.17 -21.17 -4.75
C SER A 45 4.51 -20.89 -6.23
N ASN A 46 3.51 -21.08 -7.11
CA ASN A 46 3.53 -20.60 -8.51
C ASN A 46 3.03 -19.15 -8.65
N SER A 47 2.99 -18.39 -7.56
CA SER A 47 2.52 -17.00 -7.58
C SER A 47 3.43 -16.12 -8.43
N PRO A 48 2.89 -15.26 -9.32
CA PRO A 48 3.68 -14.27 -10.05
C PRO A 48 4.36 -13.25 -9.12
N ILE A 49 3.93 -13.16 -7.85
CA ILE A 49 4.55 -12.29 -6.82
C ILE A 49 5.99 -12.72 -6.54
N LYS A 50 6.32 -14.01 -6.70
CA LYS A 50 7.65 -14.57 -6.43
C LYS A 50 8.79 -13.78 -7.07
N LYS A 51 8.59 -13.21 -8.26
CA LYS A 51 9.60 -12.42 -8.99
C LYS A 51 9.92 -11.06 -8.34
N PHE A 52 9.06 -10.56 -7.46
CA PHE A 52 9.21 -9.27 -6.79
C PHE A 52 9.83 -9.38 -5.39
N LEU A 53 9.85 -10.58 -4.79
CA LEU A 53 10.46 -10.80 -3.46
C LEU A 53 11.90 -10.25 -3.36
N PRO A 54 12.78 -10.46 -4.37
CA PRO A 54 14.17 -9.99 -4.28
C PRO A 54 14.35 -8.48 -4.13
N ILE A 55 13.31 -7.67 -4.41
CA ILE A 55 13.39 -6.20 -4.29
C ILE A 55 13.70 -5.78 -2.85
N ILE A 56 13.14 -6.48 -1.86
CA ILE A 56 13.30 -6.13 -0.45
C ILE A 56 13.82 -7.28 0.41
N GLU A 57 13.91 -8.52 -0.09
CA GLU A 57 14.16 -9.71 0.74
C GLU A 57 15.43 -9.63 1.60
N ASN A 58 16.48 -8.97 1.10
CA ASN A 58 17.78 -8.84 1.75
C ASN A 58 17.88 -7.63 2.71
N SER A 59 16.82 -6.82 2.80
CA SER A 59 16.78 -5.69 3.73
C SER A 59 16.47 -6.16 5.15
N PRO A 60 17.12 -5.60 6.19
CA PRO A 60 16.79 -5.92 7.59
C PRO A 60 15.39 -5.44 8.00
N VAL A 61 14.80 -4.52 7.23
CA VAL A 61 13.46 -3.97 7.46
C VAL A 61 12.68 -3.89 6.15
N TYR A 62 11.38 -4.17 6.19
CA TYR A 62 10.51 -4.05 5.02
C TYR A 62 9.60 -2.83 5.16
N PRO A 63 9.36 -2.10 4.05
CA PRO A 63 8.47 -0.96 4.06
C PRO A 63 7.01 -1.43 4.20
N VAL A 64 6.23 -0.72 5.01
CA VAL A 64 4.86 -1.07 5.35
C VAL A 64 4.00 0.19 5.43
N VAL A 65 2.79 0.11 4.89
CA VAL A 65 1.75 1.13 5.07
C VAL A 65 0.75 0.63 6.11
N MET A 66 0.46 1.45 7.10
CA MET A 66 -0.38 1.10 8.25
C MET A 66 -1.41 2.19 8.55
N ASP A 67 -2.48 1.82 9.23
CA ASP A 67 -3.50 2.74 9.73
C ASP A 67 -3.29 3.10 11.22
N ALA A 68 -4.19 3.91 11.78
CA ALA A 68 -4.12 4.38 13.16
C ALA A 68 -4.31 3.29 14.22
N GLU A 69 -4.79 2.11 13.83
CA GLU A 69 -4.96 0.94 14.69
C GLU A 69 -3.83 -0.07 14.51
N ASP A 70 -2.72 0.36 13.91
CA ASP A 70 -1.57 -0.48 13.58
C ASP A 70 -1.91 -1.67 12.66
N ARG A 71 -2.98 -1.57 11.85
CA ARG A 71 -3.34 -2.59 10.86
C ARG A 71 -2.58 -2.34 9.56
N VAL A 72 -2.02 -3.40 8.97
CA VAL A 72 -1.26 -3.31 7.72
C VAL A 72 -2.21 -3.17 6.52
N LEU A 73 -1.99 -2.12 5.74
CA LEU A 73 -2.69 -1.86 4.47
C LEU A 73 -1.96 -2.50 3.29
N SER A 74 -0.63 -2.39 3.26
CA SER A 74 0.20 -2.98 2.22
C SER A 74 1.63 -3.20 2.71
N LEU A 75 2.32 -4.13 2.05
CA LEU A 75 3.74 -4.39 2.14
C LEU A 75 4.37 -4.06 0.77
N PRO A 76 4.65 -2.78 0.47
CA PRO A 76 5.24 -2.42 -0.82
C PRO A 76 6.62 -3.06 -1.04
N PRO A 77 7.03 -3.37 -2.27
CA PRO A 77 6.24 -3.40 -3.50
C PRO A 77 5.58 -4.78 -3.74
N ILE A 78 5.34 -5.55 -2.68
CA ILE A 78 4.99 -6.98 -2.77
C ILE A 78 3.48 -7.21 -2.89
N ILE A 79 2.70 -6.81 -1.88
CA ILE A 79 1.27 -7.16 -1.81
C ILE A 79 0.48 -6.20 -0.91
N ASN A 80 -0.83 -6.06 -1.18
CA ASN A 80 -1.77 -5.38 -0.30
C ASN A 80 -2.33 -6.33 0.77
N GLY A 81 -2.88 -5.80 1.84
CA GLY A 81 -3.65 -6.55 2.83
C GLY A 81 -5.06 -6.87 2.34
N ASN A 82 -5.60 -8.00 2.78
CA ASN A 82 -6.97 -8.40 2.45
C ASN A 82 -8.02 -7.54 3.17
N HIS A 83 -7.66 -6.96 4.33
CA HIS A 83 -8.55 -6.13 5.14
C HIS A 83 -9.09 -4.91 4.39
N SER A 84 -8.25 -4.25 3.58
CA SER A 84 -8.60 -3.06 2.81
C SER A 84 -8.82 -3.35 1.32
N ARG A 85 -9.17 -4.60 1.00
CA ARG A 85 -9.40 -5.05 -0.38
C ARG A 85 -10.58 -4.32 -1.00
N ILE A 86 -10.36 -3.76 -2.19
CA ILE A 86 -11.43 -3.17 -3.01
C ILE A 86 -12.35 -4.27 -3.54
N SER A 87 -13.64 -3.97 -3.57
CA SER A 87 -14.69 -4.76 -4.21
C SER A 87 -15.52 -3.89 -5.16
N VAL A 88 -16.49 -4.50 -5.84
CA VAL A 88 -17.48 -3.76 -6.65
C VAL A 88 -18.39 -2.85 -5.80
N ASP A 89 -18.46 -3.10 -4.50
CA ASP A 89 -19.27 -2.33 -3.54
C ASP A 89 -18.48 -1.18 -2.88
N THR A 90 -17.17 -1.08 -3.13
CA THR A 90 -16.31 -0.04 -2.54
C THR A 90 -16.73 1.34 -3.04
N LYS A 91 -16.99 2.26 -2.11
CA LYS A 91 -17.44 3.63 -2.41
C LYS A 91 -16.30 4.64 -2.36
N ASN A 92 -15.48 4.55 -1.31
CA ASN A 92 -14.38 5.48 -1.08
C ASN A 92 -13.06 4.74 -1.27
N VAL A 93 -12.22 5.23 -2.19
CA VAL A 93 -10.95 4.58 -2.54
C VAL A 93 -9.78 5.43 -2.03
N LEU A 94 -9.00 4.86 -1.12
CA LEU A 94 -7.71 5.40 -0.73
C LEU A 94 -6.65 4.90 -1.72
N ILE A 95 -5.91 5.84 -2.31
CA ILE A 95 -4.82 5.55 -3.25
C ILE A 95 -3.51 5.99 -2.60
N GLU A 96 -2.58 5.04 -2.44
CA GLU A 96 -1.21 5.34 -2.03
C GLU A 96 -0.22 4.98 -3.15
N CYS A 97 0.88 5.73 -3.24
CA CYS A 97 1.97 5.42 -4.15
C CYS A 97 3.32 5.57 -3.44
N THR A 98 3.98 4.45 -3.15
CA THR A 98 5.39 4.44 -2.73
C THR A 98 6.31 4.36 -3.95
N ALA A 99 7.31 5.23 -4.02
CA ALA A 99 8.33 5.21 -5.07
C ALA A 99 9.70 5.66 -4.54
N THR A 100 10.76 5.22 -5.20
CA THR A 100 12.13 5.73 -4.96
C THR A 100 12.40 7.05 -5.69
N ASP A 101 11.51 7.44 -6.62
CA ASP A 101 11.56 8.69 -7.39
C ASP A 101 10.22 9.41 -7.20
N LEU A 102 10.28 10.58 -6.54
CA LEU A 102 9.10 11.36 -6.19
C LEU A 102 8.34 11.85 -7.43
N THR A 103 9.06 12.31 -8.45
CA THR A 103 8.45 12.84 -9.69
C THR A 103 7.67 11.74 -10.39
N LYS A 104 8.27 10.55 -10.53
CA LYS A 104 7.59 9.39 -11.13
C LYS A 104 6.40 8.93 -10.28
N GLY A 105 6.56 8.88 -8.96
CA GLY A 105 5.47 8.57 -8.04
C GLY A 105 4.27 9.52 -8.21
N ASN A 106 4.54 10.83 -8.25
CA ASN A 106 3.52 11.84 -8.47
C ASN A 106 2.84 11.74 -9.85
N ILE A 107 3.60 11.48 -10.92
CA ILE A 107 3.04 11.28 -12.26
C ILE A 107 2.11 10.06 -12.27
N VAL A 108 2.53 8.94 -11.67
CA VAL A 108 1.71 7.73 -11.59
C VAL A 108 0.44 7.99 -10.79
N LEU A 109 0.57 8.62 -9.61
CA LEU A 109 -0.58 8.98 -8.78
C LEU A 109 -1.56 9.87 -9.54
N ASN A 110 -1.07 10.97 -10.14
CA ASN A 110 -1.88 11.92 -10.92
C ASN A 110 -2.58 11.24 -12.10
N THR A 111 -1.89 10.30 -12.77
CA THR A 111 -2.48 9.53 -13.89
C THR A 111 -3.63 8.66 -13.40
N VAL A 112 -3.43 7.92 -12.32
CA VAL A 112 -4.47 7.04 -11.75
C VAL A 112 -5.67 7.88 -11.28
N ILE A 113 -5.46 8.94 -10.50
CA ILE A 113 -6.59 9.76 -10.02
C ILE A 113 -7.32 10.44 -11.18
N ALA A 114 -6.61 10.94 -12.21
CA ALA A 114 -7.25 11.58 -13.35
C ALA A 114 -8.17 10.61 -14.10
N MET A 115 -7.72 9.38 -14.35
CA MET A 115 -8.52 8.35 -15.04
C MET A 115 -9.74 7.90 -14.23
N PHE A 116 -9.63 7.79 -12.89
CA PHE A 116 -10.71 7.30 -12.05
C PHE A 116 -11.67 8.39 -11.56
N SER A 117 -11.24 9.65 -11.51
CA SER A 117 -12.04 10.75 -10.96
C SER A 117 -13.33 11.04 -11.74
N GLU A 118 -13.41 10.69 -13.02
CA GLU A 118 -14.64 10.77 -13.82
C GLU A 118 -15.79 9.94 -13.21
N TYR A 119 -15.45 8.82 -12.54
CA TYR A 119 -16.42 7.90 -11.94
C TYR A 119 -16.75 8.22 -10.48
N SER A 120 -16.19 9.30 -9.92
CA SER A 120 -16.53 9.76 -8.57
C SER A 120 -17.93 10.39 -8.53
N SER A 121 -18.52 10.49 -7.33
CA SER A 121 -19.85 11.08 -7.15
C SER A 121 -19.94 12.54 -7.63
N THR A 122 -18.81 13.26 -7.56
CA THR A 122 -18.63 14.58 -8.18
C THR A 122 -17.54 14.45 -9.26
N PRO A 123 -17.90 14.30 -10.55
CA PRO A 123 -16.94 14.00 -11.61
C PRO A 123 -15.73 14.92 -11.62
N PHE A 124 -14.55 14.34 -11.84
CA PHE A 124 -13.26 15.03 -11.85
C PHE A 124 -12.87 15.67 -10.50
N SER A 125 -13.42 15.16 -9.39
CA SER A 125 -13.04 15.56 -8.03
C SER A 125 -12.22 14.48 -7.33
N VAL A 126 -11.29 14.92 -6.48
CA VAL A 126 -10.40 14.07 -5.66
C VAL A 126 -10.22 14.77 -4.31
N GLU A 127 -10.29 14.00 -3.22
CA GLU A 127 -9.96 14.50 -1.89
C GLU A 127 -8.43 14.40 -1.66
N PRO A 128 -7.72 15.53 -1.48
CA PRO A 128 -6.28 15.51 -1.29
C PRO A 128 -5.90 15.08 0.13
N MET A 129 -4.81 14.33 0.24
CA MET A 129 -4.20 13.98 1.53
C MET A 129 -2.89 14.73 1.76
N VAL A 130 -2.70 15.22 2.99
CA VAL A 130 -1.46 15.89 3.39
C VAL A 130 -0.43 14.85 3.82
N VAL A 131 0.64 14.72 3.04
CA VAL A 131 1.79 13.85 3.38
C VAL A 131 2.79 14.63 4.23
N LYS A 132 2.98 14.21 5.49
CA LYS A 132 3.97 14.79 6.41
C LYS A 132 5.23 13.95 6.43
N TYR A 133 6.34 14.49 5.91
CA TYR A 133 7.63 13.82 5.92
C TYR A 133 8.37 14.00 7.26
N PRO A 134 9.17 13.03 7.71
CA PRO A 134 9.99 13.16 8.92
C PRO A 134 11.04 14.29 8.86
N LYS A 135 11.45 14.66 7.65
CA LYS A 135 12.31 15.82 7.37
C LYS A 135 11.63 16.68 6.30
N PRO A 136 11.81 18.01 6.30
CA PRO A 136 11.28 18.86 5.25
C PRO A 136 11.80 18.37 3.89
N HIS A 137 10.89 17.93 3.04
CA HIS A 137 11.20 17.65 1.64
C HIS A 137 11.18 18.99 0.88
N PRO A 138 12.06 19.24 -0.11
CA PRO A 138 11.87 20.39 -1.00
C PRO A 138 10.42 20.41 -1.52
N PRO A 139 9.79 21.60 -1.58
CA PRO A 139 8.39 21.73 -1.92
C PRO A 139 8.11 21.05 -3.27
N SER A 140 6.99 20.33 -3.32
CA SER A 140 6.43 19.90 -4.60
C SER A 140 5.98 21.17 -5.33
N VAL A 141 6.56 21.42 -6.51
CA VAL A 141 6.22 22.53 -7.40
C VAL A 141 4.78 22.41 -7.87
#